data_AF-A0A4S2GT00-F1
#
_entry.id   AF-A0A4S2GT00-F1
#
_cell.length_a   1.000
_cell.length_b   1.000
_cell.length_c   1.000
_cell.angle_alpha   90.00
_cell.angle_beta   90.00
_cell.angle_gamma   90.00
#
_symmetry.space_group_name_H-M   'P 1'
#
loop_
_entity.id
_entity.type
_entity.pdbx_description
1 polymer ?
#
loop_
_entity_poly.entity_id
_entity_poly.type
_entity_poly.pdbx_seq_one_letter_code
_entity_poly.pdbx_strand_id
1 'polypeptide(L)'
;MAEIVFEEEDFDGFLNKLKEYPYIEYLGEVIEHSWGQRVIRFYDLDGHIIEVGEDMKMVIKRFLAAGMTMEEVSVKMDASVQDLTKLLSS
;
A
#
# COMPACT_ATOMS: atom_id res chain seq x y z
N MET A 1 14.76 -8.04 -15.25
CA MET A 1 14.44 -7.15 -14.12
C MET A 1 13.17 -7.68 -13.51
N ALA A 2 13.27 -8.24 -12.31
CA ALA A 2 12.11 -8.72 -11.57
C ALA A 2 11.69 -7.61 -10.59
N GLU A 3 10.39 -7.39 -10.48
CA GLU A 3 9.78 -6.56 -9.45
C GLU A 3 9.07 -7.50 -8.48
N ILE A 4 9.33 -7.31 -7.19
CA ILE A 4 8.71 -8.10 -6.14
C ILE A 4 7.79 -7.18 -5.35
N VAL A 5 6.51 -7.52 -5.33
CA VAL A 5 5.45 -6.71 -4.71
C VAL A 5 4.99 -7.37 -3.43
N PHE A 6 4.95 -6.59 -2.35
CA PHE A 6 4.48 -6.98 -1.04
C PHE A 6 3.41 -6.02 -0.52
N GLU A 7 2.55 -6.51 0.36
CA GLU A 7 1.58 -5.72 1.11
C GLU A 7 1.92 -5.77 2.61
N GLU A 8 1.76 -4.65 3.30
CA GLU A 8 2.08 -4.50 4.73
C GLU A 8 0.91 -3.83 5.46
N GLU A 9 0.52 -4.40 6.60
CA GLU A 9 -0.56 -3.89 7.44
C GLU A 9 -0.12 -2.68 8.26
N ASP A 10 1.10 -2.72 8.83
CA ASP A 10 1.72 -1.60 9.54
C ASP A 10 2.73 -0.88 8.67
N PHE A 11 2.22 -0.22 7.63
CA PHE A 11 3.07 0.46 6.64
C PHE A 11 3.92 1.57 7.27
N ASP A 12 3.37 2.36 8.19
CA ASP A 12 4.11 3.42 8.86
C ASP A 12 5.21 2.85 9.80
N GLY A 13 4.94 1.74 10.49
CA GLY A 13 5.94 0.99 11.25
C GLY A 13 7.05 0.43 10.36
N PHE A 14 6.69 -0.14 9.21
CA PHE A 14 7.65 -0.61 8.21
C PHE A 14 8.52 0.51 7.65
N LEU A 15 7.96 1.67 7.32
CA LEU A 15 8.72 2.85 6.89
C LEU A 15 9.71 3.31 7.97
N ASN A 16 9.32 3.26 9.24
CA ASN A 16 10.22 3.61 10.34
C ASN A 16 11.37 2.60 10.47
N LYS A 17 11.07 1.32 10.33
CA LYS A 17 12.07 0.25 10.32
C LYS A 17 13.03 0.38 9.14
N LEU A 18 12.54 0.73 7.94
CA LEU A 18 13.37 0.97 6.76
C LEU A 18 14.40 2.09 6.99
N LYS A 19 14.01 3.17 7.69
CA LYS A 19 14.92 4.28 8.02
C LYS A 19 16.09 3.87 8.92
N GLU A 20 15.98 2.77 9.67
CA GLU A 20 17.08 2.24 10.48
C GLU A 20 18.20 1.61 9.62
N TYR A 21 17.94 1.38 8.34
CA TYR A 21 18.88 0.81 7.38
C TYR A 21 19.36 1.86 6.36
N PRO A 22 20.45 2.60 6.66
CA PRO A 22 20.90 3.72 5.83
C PRO A 22 21.47 3.31 4.47
N TYR A 23 21.70 2.02 4.24
CA TYR A 23 22.26 1.47 3.00
C TYR A 23 21.18 1.05 2.00
N ILE A 24 19.90 1.17 2.34
CA ILE A 24 18.81 0.90 1.40
C ILE A 24 18.77 2.01 0.35
N GLU A 25 18.82 1.62 -0.92
CA GLU A 25 18.70 2.54 -2.05
C GLU A 25 17.23 2.66 -2.44
N TYR A 26 16.65 3.83 -2.19
CA TYR A 26 15.26 4.13 -2.52
C TYR A 26 15.14 4.55 -3.99
N LEU A 27 14.14 4.00 -4.69
CA LEU A 27 13.79 4.42 -6.05
C LEU A 27 13.05 5.77 -6.07
N GLY A 28 12.61 6.24 -4.90
CA GLY A 28 11.91 7.51 -4.73
C GLY A 28 11.35 7.66 -3.31
N GLU A 29 10.53 8.68 -3.12
CA GLU A 29 9.75 8.84 -1.89
C GLU A 29 8.54 7.89 -1.88
N VAL A 30 7.80 7.88 -0.77
CA VAL A 30 6.51 7.19 -0.68
C VAL A 30 5.55 7.82 -1.69
N ILE A 31 4.96 6.99 -2.55
CA ILE A 31 4.00 7.42 -3.57
C ILE A 31 2.61 7.00 -3.11
N GLU A 32 1.62 7.90 -3.23
CA GLU A 32 0.21 7.56 -3.07
C GLU A 32 -0.43 7.37 -4.45
N HIS A 33 -1.01 6.19 -4.69
CA HIS A 33 -1.76 5.90 -5.91
C HIS A 33 -3.09 6.65 -5.95
N SER A 34 -3.72 6.75 -7.13
CA SER A 34 -5.01 7.43 -7.30
C SER A 34 -6.15 6.81 -6.47
N TRP A 35 -6.11 5.48 -6.29
CA TRP A 35 -7.00 4.75 -5.39
C TRP A 35 -6.64 4.88 -3.90
N GLY A 36 -5.56 5.63 -3.60
CA GLY A 36 -5.11 6.06 -2.28
C GLY A 36 -4.36 5.02 -1.46
N GLN A 37 -3.80 3.98 -2.10
CA GLN A 37 -2.79 3.11 -1.49
C GLN A 37 -1.44 3.83 -1.48
N ARG A 38 -0.74 3.83 -0.34
CA ARG A 38 0.66 4.29 -0.26
C ARG A 38 1.61 3.15 -0.56
N VAL A 39 2.68 3.42 -1.31
CA VAL A 39 3.72 2.45 -1.67
C VAL A 39 5.10 3.07 -1.54
N ILE A 40 6.10 2.24 -1.24
CA ILE A 40 7.52 2.59 -1.29
C ILE A 40 8.26 1.60 -2.17
N ARG A 41 9.20 2.11 -2.97
CA ARG A 41 10.05 1.31 -3.85
C ARG A 41 11.51 1.48 -3.50
N PHE A 42 12.24 0.38 -3.41
CA PHE A 42 13.66 0.36 -3.11
C PHE A 42 14.32 -0.87 -3.73
N TYR A 43 15.65 -0.90 -3.76
CA TYR A 43 16.42 -2.01 -4.30
C TYR A 43 16.81 -3.02 -3.23
N ASP A 44 16.84 -4.30 -3.60
CA ASP A 44 17.58 -5.31 -2.86
C ASP A 44 19.09 -5.24 -3.16
N LEU A 45 19.89 -6.10 -2.51
CA LEU A 45 21.35 -6.13 -2.68
C LEU A 45 21.79 -6.57 -4.09
N ASP A 46 20.92 -7.25 -4.84
CA ASP A 46 21.16 -7.74 -6.20
C ASP A 46 20.62 -6.76 -7.27
N GLY A 47 20.01 -5.64 -6.86
CA GLY A 47 19.45 -4.62 -7.73
C GLY A 47 18.04 -4.95 -8.28
N HIS A 48 17.31 -5.87 -7.67
CA HIS A 48 15.89 -6.08 -7.95
C HIS A 48 15.05 -4.99 -7.28
N ILE A 49 13.95 -4.59 -7.93
CA ILE A 49 13.02 -3.61 -7.37
C ILE A 49 12.09 -4.34 -6.41
N ILE A 50 12.03 -3.87 -5.18
CA ILE A 50 11.05 -4.26 -4.19
C ILE A 50 10.05 -3.10 -4.07
N GLU A 51 8.77 -3.42 -4.30
CA GLU A 51 7.65 -2.54 -3.99
C GLU A 51 6.92 -3.08 -2.76
N VAL A 52 6.76 -2.23 -1.76
CA VAL A 52 5.93 -2.55 -0.59
C VAL A 52 4.82 -1.52 -0.52
N GLY A 53 3.58 -1.99 -0.53
CA GLY A 53 2.38 -1.17 -0.42
C GLY A 53 1.61 -1.39 0.87
N GLU A 54 0.73 -0.46 1.20
CA GLU A 54 -0.29 -0.69 2.23
C GLU A 54 -1.19 -1.87 1.84
N ASP A 55 -1.52 -2.69 2.82
CA ASP A 55 -2.59 -3.68 2.70
C ASP A 55 -3.90 -3.02 2.28
N MET A 56 -4.54 -3.58 1.25
CA MET A 56 -5.72 -2.99 0.65
C MET A 56 -6.93 -2.99 1.60
N LYS A 57 -7.01 -3.92 2.57
CA LYS A 57 -8.05 -3.88 3.61
C LYS A 57 -7.82 -2.68 4.53
N MET A 58 -6.56 -2.36 4.86
CA MET A 58 -6.23 -1.18 5.66
C MET A 58 -6.54 0.13 4.94
N VAL A 59 -6.29 0.21 3.63
CA VAL A 59 -6.69 1.36 2.80
C VAL A 59 -8.20 1.57 2.84
N ILE A 60 -8.99 0.51 2.65
CA ILE A 60 -10.45 0.55 2.73
C ILE A 60 -10.91 0.98 4.13
N LYS A 61 -10.40 0.34 5.19
CA LYS A 61 -10.73 0.67 6.58
C LYS A 61 -10.41 2.13 6.90
N ARG A 62 -9.31 2.68 6.39
CA ARG A 62 -8.95 4.10 6.55
C ARG A 62 -10.00 5.01 5.92
N PHE A 63 -10.46 4.73 4.71
CA PHE A 63 -11.48 5.57 4.07
C PHE A 63 -12.82 5.52 4.82
N LEU A 64 -13.23 4.34 5.27
CA LEU A 64 -14.45 4.20 6.08
C LEU A 64 -14.32 4.94 7.42
N ALA A 65 -13.16 4.87 8.07
CA ALA A 65 -12.88 5.61 9.30
C ALA A 65 -12.83 7.13 9.07
N ALA A 66 -12.44 7.58 7.88
CA ALA A 66 -12.51 8.98 7.46
C ALA A 66 -13.94 9.45 7.12
N GLY A 67 -14.93 8.57 7.23
CA GLY A 67 -16.35 8.87 7.04
C GLY A 67 -16.88 8.64 5.62
N MET A 68 -16.09 8.05 4.72
CA MET A 68 -16.58 7.66 3.40
C MET A 68 -17.53 6.47 3.50
N THR A 69 -18.56 6.43 2.66
CA THR A 69 -19.41 5.25 2.51
C THR A 69 -18.75 4.19 1.64
N MET A 70 -19.25 2.96 1.68
CA MET A 70 -18.72 1.88 0.84
C MET A 70 -18.86 2.20 -0.65
N GLU A 71 -19.91 2.91 -1.04
CA GLU A 71 -20.14 3.37 -2.41
C GLU A 71 -19.09 4.39 -2.84
N GLU A 72 -18.75 5.36 -1.98
CA GLU A 72 -17.71 6.35 -2.28
C GLU A 72 -16.33 5.70 -2.41
N VAL A 73 -16.02 4.73 -1.54
CA VAL A 73 -14.79 3.94 -1.64
C VAL A 73 -14.76 3.12 -2.94
N SER A 74 -15.89 2.53 -3.33
CA SER A 74 -16.01 1.76 -4.58
C SER A 74 -15.68 2.62 -5.81
N VAL A 75 -16.17 3.86 -5.84
CA VAL A 75 -15.88 4.82 -6.92
C VAL A 75 -14.41 5.25 -6.88
N LYS A 76 -13.87 5.52 -5.69
CA LYS A 76 -12.47 5.97 -5.54
C LYS A 76 -11.46 4.90 -5.95
N MET A 77 -11.76 3.63 -5.67
CA MET A 77 -10.88 2.50 -5.95
C MET A 77 -11.18 1.81 -7.29
N ASP A 78 -12.18 2.30 -8.04
CA ASP A 78 -12.66 1.68 -9.29
C ASP A 78 -12.96 0.18 -9.14
N ALA A 79 -13.61 -0.19 -8.03
CA ALA A 79 -13.89 -1.57 -7.65
C ALA A 79 -15.34 -1.72 -7.19
N SER A 80 -15.92 -2.92 -7.30
CA SER A 80 -17.32 -3.12 -6.85
C SER A 80 -17.42 -3.18 -5.32
N VAL A 81 -18.53 -2.68 -4.77
CA VAL A 81 -18.84 -2.81 -3.33
C VAL A 81 -18.77 -4.27 -2.85
N GLN A 82 -19.15 -5.22 -3.71
CA GLN A 82 -19.09 -6.65 -3.39
C GLN A 82 -17.65 -7.13 -3.25
N ASP A 83 -16.75 -6.72 -4.14
CA ASP A 83 -15.33 -7.07 -4.07
C ASP A 83 -14.66 -6.46 -2.83
N LEU A 84 -14.97 -5.19 -2.53
CA LEU A 84 -14.48 -4.52 -1.32
C LEU A 84 -14.97 -5.23 -0.05
N THR A 85 -16.25 -5.61 -0.01
CA THR A 85 -16.82 -6.33 1.13
C THR A 85 -16.17 -7.71 1.29
N LYS A 86 -15.98 -8.43 0.19
CA LYS A 86 -15.32 -9.73 0.20
C LYS A 86 -13.88 -9.62 0.69
N LEU A 87 -13.16 -8.59 0.24
CA LEU A 87 -11.79 -8.30 0.66
C LEU A 87 -11.71 -7.98 2.16
N LEU A 88 -12.67 -7.23 2.71
CA LEU A 88 -12.73 -6.94 4.15
C LEU A 88 -13.09 -8.18 5.00
N SER A 89 -13.78 -9.15 4.42
CA SER A 89 -14.25 -10.37 5.11
C SER A 89 -13.31 -11.58 5.00
N SER A 90 -12.23 -11.47 4.21
CA SER A 90 -11.25 -12.53 4.00
C SER A 90 -10.14 -12.56 5.04
#